data_AF-A0A3B9IE80-F1
#
_entry.id   AF-A0A3B9IE80-F1
#
_cell.length_a   1.000
_cell.length_b   1.000
_cell.length_c   1.000
_cell.angle_alpha   90.00
_cell.angle_beta   90.00
_cell.angle_gamma   90.00
#
_symmetry.space_group_name_H-M   'P 1'
#
loop_
_entity.id
_entity.type
_entity.pdbx_description
1 polymer ?
#
loop_
_entity_poly.entity_id
_entity_poly.type
_entity_poly.pdbx_seq_one_letter_code
_entity_poly.pdbx_strand_id
1 'polypeptide(L)'
;GRTHQIRAHLAAIGTPIVGDLKYGGQAVDLRGEGLPRRLHLHARRLTLDGPDGRRISVSAAIPPHMAQSFDRLGFDPEMDA
;
A
#
# COMPACT_ATOMS: atom_id res chain seq x y z
N GLY A 1 2.90 2.59 15.69
CA GLY A 1 3.92 2.25 14.67
C GLY A 1 4.86 1.18 15.17
N ARG A 2 4.35 -0.03 15.42
CA ARG A 2 5.19 -1.21 15.69
C ARG A 2 5.82 -1.72 14.39
N THR A 3 6.93 -2.45 14.49
CA THR A 3 7.57 -3.09 13.34
C THR A 3 6.56 -3.92 12.56
N HIS A 4 6.42 -3.64 11.27
CA HIS A 4 5.50 -4.34 10.35
C HIS A 4 4.03 -4.40 10.79
N GLN A 5 3.56 -3.43 11.59
CA GLN A 5 2.22 -3.48 12.20
C GLN A 5 1.11 -3.79 11.18
N ILE A 6 0.97 -2.97 10.12
CA ILE A 6 -0.08 -3.18 9.09
C ILE A 6 0.05 -4.56 8.43
N ARG A 7 1.27 -4.98 8.09
CA ARG A 7 1.57 -6.25 7.43
C ARG A 7 1.14 -7.45 8.28
N ALA A 8 1.50 -7.44 9.56
CA ALA A 8 1.14 -8.52 10.49
C ALA A 8 -0.37 -8.57 10.75
N HIS A 9 -1.02 -7.41 10.91
CA HIS A 9 -2.47 -7.35 11.13
C HIS A 9 -3.27 -7.87 9.93
N LEU A 10 -2.92 -7.44 8.71
CA LEU A 10 -3.61 -7.88 7.50
C LEU A 10 -3.44 -9.38 7.24
N ALA A 11 -2.25 -9.92 7.50
CA ALA A 11 -2.06 -11.36 7.44
C ALA A 11 -2.86 -12.12 8.51
N ALA A 12 -2.95 -11.59 9.73
CA ALA A 12 -3.69 -12.22 10.83
C ALA A 12 -5.20 -12.33 10.58
N ILE A 13 -5.78 -11.42 9.78
CA ILE A 13 -7.19 -11.47 9.38
C ILE A 13 -7.44 -12.22 8.06
N GLY A 14 -6.40 -12.87 7.50
CA GLY A 14 -6.52 -13.67 6.28
C GLY A 14 -6.46 -12.87 4.97
N THR A 15 -6.09 -11.59 5.00
CA THR A 15 -5.98 -10.73 3.81
C THR A 15 -4.59 -10.09 3.69
N PRO A 16 -3.52 -10.90 3.56
CA PRO A 16 -2.15 -10.40 3.49
C PRO A 16 -1.91 -9.50 2.26
N ILE A 17 -0.98 -8.56 2.40
CA ILE A 17 -0.68 -7.57 1.34
C ILE A 17 -0.01 -8.25 0.14
N VAL A 18 -0.42 -7.86 -1.07
CA VAL A 18 0.21 -8.30 -2.33
C VAL A 18 1.71 -8.00 -2.34
N GLY A 19 2.51 -9.01 -2.67
CA GLY A 19 3.96 -8.96 -2.67
C GLY A 19 4.63 -9.04 -1.30
N ASP A 20 3.88 -9.22 -0.21
CA ASP A 20 4.44 -9.44 1.13
C ASP A 20 4.77 -10.91 1.39
N LEU A 21 5.86 -11.40 0.79
CA LEU A 21 6.27 -12.81 0.92
C LEU A 21 6.59 -13.24 2.36
N LYS A 22 6.87 -12.28 3.26
CA LYS A 22 7.18 -12.57 4.67
C LYS A 22 5.94 -13.02 5.44
N TYR A 23 4.79 -12.39 5.20
CA TYR A 23 3.56 -12.65 5.94
C TYR A 23 2.50 -13.41 5.12
N GLY A 24 2.50 -13.27 3.80
CA GLY A 24 1.54 -13.91 2.89
C GLY A 24 2.08 -15.12 2.10
N GLY A 25 3.37 -15.44 2.23
CA GLY A 25 3.98 -16.57 1.52
C GLY A 25 3.82 -16.47 -0.01
N GLN A 26 3.58 -17.61 -0.67
CA GLN A 26 3.37 -17.65 -2.12
C GLN A 26 1.97 -17.17 -2.54
N ALA A 27 0.99 -17.13 -1.63
CA ALA A 27 -0.38 -16.74 -1.95
C ALA A 27 -0.51 -15.27 -2.36
N VAL A 28 0.46 -14.43 -1.99
CA VAL A 28 0.51 -13.00 -2.36
C VAL A 28 1.39 -12.71 -3.57
N ASP A 29 1.94 -13.75 -4.21
CA ASP A 29 2.72 -13.63 -5.44
C ASP A 29 1.80 -13.74 -6.68
N LEU A 30 1.23 -12.61 -7.07
CA LEU A 30 0.26 -12.52 -8.15
C LEU A 30 0.89 -12.26 -9.53
N ARG A 31 2.16 -12.66 -9.74
CA ARG A 31 2.82 -12.52 -11.04
C ARG A 31 2.07 -13.23 -12.17
N GLY A 32 1.42 -14.36 -11.88
CA GLY A 32 0.58 -15.07 -12.85
C GLY A 32 -0.64 -14.27 -13.30
N GLU A 33 -1.08 -13.28 -12.52
CA GLU A 33 -2.21 -12.40 -12.82
C GLU A 33 -1.75 -11.07 -13.49
N GLY A 34 -0.43 -10.92 -13.69
CA GLY A 34 0.19 -9.73 -14.27
C GLY A 34 0.55 -8.65 -13.25
N LEU A 35 0.49 -8.94 -11.93
CA LEU A 35 0.83 -7.98 -10.89
C LEU A 35 2.33 -8.04 -10.53
N PRO A 36 3.00 -6.90 -10.31
CA PRO A 36 4.41 -6.89 -9.93
C PRO A 36 4.67 -7.53 -8.57
N ARG A 37 5.77 -8.29 -8.46
CA ARG A 37 6.23 -8.86 -7.19
C ARG A 37 6.94 -7.81 -6.32
N ARG A 38 6.19 -6.79 -5.88
CA ARG A 38 6.61 -5.71 -4.98
C ARG A 38 5.58 -5.50 -3.89
N LEU A 39 6.00 -4.99 -2.75
CA LEU A 39 5.09 -4.73 -1.62
C LEU A 39 4.07 -3.64 -2.00
N HIS A 40 2.78 -3.97 -1.96
CA HIS A 40 1.68 -3.03 -2.20
C HIS A 40 1.25 -2.32 -0.92
N LEU A 41 2.21 -1.67 -0.26
CA LEU A 41 1.98 -0.84 0.93
C LEU A 41 2.64 0.53 0.72
N HIS A 42 1.82 1.57 0.67
CA HIS A 42 2.25 2.93 0.37
C HIS A 42 1.68 3.92 1.39
N ALA A 43 2.53 4.77 1.96
CA ALA A 43 2.10 5.87 2.81
C ALA A 43 1.64 7.03 1.92
N ARG A 44 0.37 7.03 1.49
CA ARG A 44 -0.18 8.00 0.53
C ARG A 44 -0.23 9.42 1.07
N ARG A 45 -0.67 9.62 2.32
CA ARG A 45 -0.88 10.95 2.90
C ARG A 45 -0.37 10.99 4.34
N LEU A 46 0.27 12.10 4.69
CA LEU A 46 0.68 12.40 6.05
C LEU A 46 0.14 13.78 6.43
N THR A 47 -0.54 13.84 7.57
CA THR A 47 -1.07 15.09 8.12
C THR A 47 -0.50 15.28 9.52
N LEU A 48 0.13 16.44 9.73
CA LEU A 48 0.83 16.79 10.95
C LEU A 48 0.43 18.21 11.37
N ASP A 49 0.50 18.51 12.65
CA ASP A 49 0.41 19.89 13.10
C ASP A 49 1.80 20.54 12.96
N GLY A 50 1.82 21.69 12.28
CA GLY A 50 3.02 22.47 12.03
C GLY A 50 3.50 23.21 13.28
N PRO A 51 4.76 23.67 13.30
CA PRO A 51 5.31 24.43 14.43
C PRO A 51 4.57 25.75 14.72
N ASP A 52 3.86 26.28 13.72
CA ASP A 52 3.03 27.49 13.80
C ASP A 52 1.56 27.18 14.20
N GLY A 53 1.25 25.91 14.52
CA GLY A 53 -0.10 25.44 14.84
C GLY A 53 -0.99 25.21 13.63
N ARG A 54 -0.51 25.39 12.39
CA ARG A 54 -1.29 25.11 11.18
C ARG A 54 -1.12 23.66 10.76
N ARG A 55 -2.19 23.07 10.22
CA ARG A 55 -2.14 21.70 9.72
C ARG A 55 -1.39 21.61 8.40
N ILE A 56 -0.34 20.80 8.37
CA ILE A 56 0.41 20.45 7.16
C ILE A 56 -0.11 19.11 6.67
N SER A 57 -0.54 19.05 5.41
CA SER A 57 -0.95 17.82 4.76
C SER A 57 -0.16 17.63 3.47
N VAL A 58 0.54 16.52 3.37
CA VAL A 58 1.35 16.16 2.19
C VAL A 58 0.89 14.81 1.65
N SER A 59 0.84 14.70 0.33
CA SER A 59 0.49 13.45 -0.36
C SER A 59 1.61 13.01 -1.29
N ALA A 60 1.88 11.71 -1.33
CA ALA A 60 2.88 11.10 -2.20
C ALA A 60 2.18 10.38 -3.36
N ALA A 61 2.61 10.66 -4.60
CA ALA A 61 2.10 9.97 -5.77
C ALA A 61 2.21 8.44 -5.64
N ILE A 62 1.26 7.73 -6.26
CA ILE A 62 1.26 6.27 -6.27
C ILE A 62 2.57 5.74 -6.92
N PRO A 63 3.26 4.76 -6.34
CA PRO A 63 4.49 4.24 -6.93
C PRO A 63 4.20 3.44 -8.22
N PRO A 64 5.14 3.37 -9.18
CA PRO A 64 4.91 2.78 -10.49
C PRO A 64 4.35 1.34 -10.49
N HIS A 65 4.80 0.49 -9.55
CA HIS A 65 4.31 -0.90 -9.48
C HIS A 65 2.86 -1.00 -8.99
N MET A 66 2.41 -0.05 -8.19
CA MET A 66 1.01 0.02 -7.77
C MET A 66 0.16 0.64 -8.87
N ALA A 67 0.67 1.66 -9.58
CA ALA A 67 -0.02 2.23 -10.75
C ALA A 67 -0.31 1.17 -11.81
N GLN A 68 0.68 0.33 -12.13
CA GLN A 68 0.49 -0.82 -13.03
C GLN A 68 -0.59 -1.79 -12.55
N SER A 69 -0.61 -2.08 -11.24
CA SER A 69 -1.62 -2.97 -10.67
C SER A 69 -3.02 -2.35 -10.67
N PHE A 70 -3.11 -1.04 -10.44
CA PHE A 70 -4.38 -0.30 -10.47
C PHE A 70 -4.95 -0.30 -11.89
N ASP A 71 -4.14 0.02 -12.90
CA ASP A 71 -4.51 -0.05 -14.31
C ASP A 71 -5.02 -1.46 -14.68
N ARG A 72 -4.29 -2.51 -14.27
CA ARG A 72 -4.66 -3.91 -14.52
C ARG A 72 -5.99 -4.31 -13.91
N LEU A 73 -6.31 -3.79 -12.72
CA LEU A 73 -7.52 -4.08 -11.96
C LEU A 73 -8.69 -3.12 -12.28
N GLY A 74 -8.45 -2.08 -13.07
CA GLY A 74 -9.44 -1.04 -13.39
C GLY A 74 -9.72 -0.08 -12.23
N PHE A 75 -8.73 0.16 -11.35
CA PHE A 75 -8.84 1.09 -10.23
C PHE A 75 -8.34 2.48 -10.61
N ASP A 76 -9.01 3.51 -10.10
CA ASP A 76 -8.57 4.91 -10.24
C ASP A 76 -7.54 5.25 -9.14
N PRO A 77 -6.29 5.64 -9.51
CA PRO A 77 -5.24 6.00 -8.55
C PRO A 77 -5.43 7.36 -7.86
N GLU A 78 -6.35 8.19 -8.35
CA GLU A 78 -6.64 9.54 -7.84
C GLU A 78 -7.99 9.64 -7.12
N MET A 79 -8.74 8.54 -7.02
CA MET A 79 -9.97 8.49 -6.23
C MET A 79 -9.62 8.61 -4.74
N ASP A 80 -9.83 9.80 -4.18
CA ASP A 80 -9.83 10.04 -2.73
C ASP A 80 -11.10 9.41 -2.13
N ALA A 81 -10.93 8.50 -1.17
CA ALA A 81 -12.01 7.91 -0.37
C ALA A 81 -12.41 8.82 0.79
#